data_AF-A0A9W6I0P3-F1
#
_entry.id   AF-A0A9W6I0P3-F1
#
_cell.length_a   1.000
_cell.length_b   1.000
_cell.length_c   1.000
_cell.angle_alpha   90.00
_cell.angle_beta   90.00
_cell.angle_gamma   90.00
#
_symmetry.space_group_name_H-M   'P 1'
#
loop_
_entity.id
_entity.type
_entity.pdbx_description
1 polymer ?
#
loop_
_entity_poly.entity_id
_entity_poly.type
_entity_poly.pdbx_seq_one_letter_code
_entity_poly.pdbx_strand_id
1 'polypeptide(L)'
;MAHLAANADAVGNLVRWARTGEETPMYASPRERAAGIERGSRLGADELARWFTESAATLAAAMAELPDEAWRAEVVTAQGRTVPASEIPWMRSREVMVHAVDLATGLTFADLPDGFLRALQEDIRARRGRDAVPDVEGTPADVTAYLAGRPAAGVTAAGGGLPPALPPWL
;
A
#
# COMPACT_ATOMS: atom_id res chain seq x y z
N MET A 1 -7.93 -8.27 5.61
CA MET A 1 -8.57 -8.68 4.33
C MET A 1 -9.56 -7.65 3.80
N ALA A 2 -10.57 -7.20 4.55
CA ALA A 2 -11.57 -6.24 4.03
C ALA A 2 -10.95 -4.93 3.52
N HIS A 3 -10.01 -4.37 4.28
CA HIS A 3 -9.23 -3.21 3.85
C HIS A 3 -8.55 -3.43 2.49
N LEU A 4 -7.92 -4.58 2.29
CA LEU A 4 -7.26 -4.91 1.02
C LEU A 4 -8.25 -5.09 -0.13
N ALA A 5 -9.44 -5.63 0.12
CA ALA A 5 -10.48 -5.73 -0.89
C ALA A 5 -11.02 -4.34 -1.28
N ALA A 6 -11.38 -3.52 -0.28
CA ALA A 6 -11.83 -2.14 -0.47
C ALA A 6 -10.75 -1.25 -1.12
N ASN A 7 -9.47 -1.47 -0.81
CA ASN A 7 -8.36 -0.79 -1.48
C ASN A 7 -8.27 -1.19 -2.96
N ALA A 8 -8.52 -2.45 -3.31
CA ALA A 8 -8.53 -2.86 -4.72
C ALA A 8 -9.65 -2.16 -5.50
N ASP A 9 -10.85 -2.12 -4.93
CA ASP A 9 -11.99 -1.41 -5.53
C ASP A 9 -11.68 0.09 -5.71
N ALA A 10 -11.14 0.73 -4.66
CA ALA A 10 -10.76 2.14 -4.67
C ALA A 10 -9.63 2.45 -5.65
N VAL A 11 -8.68 1.54 -5.83
CA VAL A 11 -7.61 1.69 -6.83
C VAL A 11 -8.16 1.45 -8.24
N GLY A 12 -9.12 0.55 -8.42
CA GLY A 12 -9.81 0.31 -9.70
C GLY A 12 -10.51 1.56 -10.23
N ASN A 13 -11.02 2.42 -9.34
CA ASN A 13 -11.53 3.74 -9.71
C ASN A 13 -10.50 4.62 -10.42
N LEU A 14 -9.23 4.61 -9.98
CA LEU A 14 -8.17 5.37 -10.63
C LEU A 14 -7.80 4.80 -12.01
N VAL A 15 -7.83 3.48 -12.15
CA VAL A 15 -7.62 2.82 -13.45
C VAL A 15 -8.75 3.20 -14.42
N ARG A 16 -10.01 3.23 -13.93
CA ARG A 16 -11.15 3.69 -14.72
C ARG A 16 -10.99 5.15 -15.15
N TRP A 17 -10.63 6.03 -14.22
CA TRP A 17 -10.37 7.44 -14.52
C TRP A 17 -9.27 7.58 -15.57
N ALA A 18 -8.13 6.92 -15.39
CA ALA A 18 -7.04 6.95 -16.37
C ALA A 18 -7.49 6.51 -17.78
N ARG A 19 -8.34 5.48 -17.85
CA ARG A 19 -8.86 4.94 -19.11
C ARG A 19 -9.87 5.87 -19.80
N THR A 20 -10.78 6.49 -19.05
CA THR A 20 -11.91 7.24 -19.63
C THR A 20 -11.69 8.75 -19.68
N GLY A 21 -10.75 9.26 -18.89
CA GLY A 21 -10.60 10.70 -18.63
C GLY A 21 -11.68 11.28 -17.71
N GLU A 22 -12.63 10.48 -17.24
CA GLU A 22 -13.69 10.92 -16.34
C GLU A 22 -13.26 10.75 -14.89
N GLU A 23 -13.24 11.87 -14.15
CA GLU A 23 -12.80 11.87 -12.76
C GLU A 23 -13.56 10.84 -11.91
N THR A 24 -12.78 9.93 -11.32
CA THR A 24 -13.29 8.90 -10.42
C THR A 24 -12.37 8.76 -9.23
N PRO A 25 -12.69 9.43 -8.11
CA PRO A 25 -11.82 9.41 -6.94
C PRO A 25 -11.76 8.00 -6.32
N MET A 26 -10.67 7.71 -5.60
CA MET A 26 -10.51 6.45 -4.86
C MET A 26 -11.69 6.20 -3.91
N TYR A 27 -12.14 7.25 -3.24
CA TYR A 27 -13.31 7.26 -2.39
C TYR A 27 -14.08 8.56 -2.68
N ALA A 28 -15.39 8.48 -2.88
CA ALA A 28 -16.26 9.64 -3.04
C ALA A 28 -16.34 10.48 -1.76
N SER A 29 -16.09 9.87 -0.59
CA SER A 29 -15.95 10.60 0.68
C SER A 29 -15.16 9.82 1.74
N PRO A 30 -14.66 10.49 2.79
CA PRO A 30 -14.09 9.81 3.95
C PRO A 30 -15.06 8.81 4.62
N ARG A 31 -16.37 9.07 4.54
CA ARG A 31 -17.41 8.16 5.08
C ARG A 31 -17.49 6.87 4.27
N GLU A 32 -17.37 6.95 2.95
CA GLU A 32 -17.37 5.76 2.09
C GLU A 32 -16.14 4.87 2.36
N ARG A 33 -14.97 5.49 2.56
CA ARG A 33 -13.77 4.77 3.00
C ARG A 33 -14.02 4.00 4.30
N ALA A 34 -14.62 4.66 5.30
CA ALA A 34 -14.96 4.02 6.57
C ALA A 34 -16.00 2.90 6.41
N ALA A 35 -17.02 3.11 5.57
CA ALA A 35 -18.09 2.14 5.30
C ALA A 35 -17.57 0.86 4.63
N GLY A 36 -16.56 0.95 3.75
CA GLY A 36 -15.92 -0.23 3.16
C GLY A 36 -15.26 -1.13 4.22
N ILE A 37 -14.61 -0.53 5.21
CA ILE A 37 -14.00 -1.26 6.34
C ILE A 37 -15.08 -1.87 7.24
N GLU A 38 -16.12 -1.10 7.57
CA GLU A 38 -17.24 -1.55 8.41
C GLU A 38 -18.05 -2.67 7.75
N ARG A 39 -18.28 -2.61 6.42
CA ARG A 39 -18.91 -3.71 5.69
C ARG A 39 -18.12 -5.00 5.91
N GLY A 40 -16.80 -4.92 5.82
CA GLY A 40 -15.90 -6.03 6.05
C GLY A 40 -16.05 -6.73 7.39
N SER A 41 -16.30 -5.98 8.47
CA SER A 41 -16.45 -6.56 9.82
C SER A 41 -17.75 -7.34 10.01
N ARG A 42 -18.71 -7.21 9.09
CA ARG A 42 -20.02 -7.87 9.14
C ARG A 42 -20.13 -9.10 8.23
N LEU A 43 -19.12 -9.35 7.39
CA LEU A 43 -19.10 -10.47 6.45
C LEU A 43 -18.58 -11.75 7.10
N GLY A 44 -19.11 -12.90 6.66
CA GLY A 44 -18.53 -14.20 6.96
C GLY A 44 -17.16 -14.38 6.30
N ALA A 45 -16.36 -15.33 6.78
CA ALA A 45 -15.01 -15.59 6.27
C ALA A 45 -15.00 -15.89 4.75
N ASP A 46 -15.93 -16.72 4.27
CA ASP A 46 -16.02 -17.10 2.86
C ASP A 46 -16.40 -15.91 1.97
N GLU A 47 -17.31 -15.06 2.43
CA GLU A 47 -17.70 -13.84 1.72
C GLU A 47 -16.54 -12.84 1.65
N LEU A 48 -15.78 -12.73 2.72
CA LEU A 48 -14.61 -11.86 2.78
C LEU A 48 -13.48 -12.34 1.87
N ALA A 49 -13.22 -13.65 1.86
CA ALA A 49 -12.23 -14.26 0.96
C ALA A 49 -12.63 -14.12 -0.51
N ARG A 50 -13.92 -14.31 -0.80
CA ARG A 50 -14.49 -14.09 -2.15
C ARG A 50 -14.34 -12.65 -2.58
N TRP A 51 -14.73 -11.67 -1.76
CA TRP A 51 -14.57 -10.25 -2.08
C TRP A 51 -13.10 -9.88 -2.31
N PHE A 52 -12.18 -10.38 -1.47
CA PHE A 52 -10.74 -10.17 -1.69
C PHE A 52 -10.28 -10.72 -3.05
N THR A 53 -10.69 -11.93 -3.41
CA THR A 53 -10.30 -12.58 -4.66
C THR A 53 -10.89 -11.88 -5.88
N GLU A 54 -12.19 -11.57 -5.84
CA GLU A 54 -12.93 -10.92 -6.94
C GLU A 54 -12.40 -9.49 -7.19
N SER A 55 -12.18 -8.69 -6.14
CA SER A 55 -11.65 -7.33 -6.26
C SER A 55 -10.21 -7.32 -6.81
N ALA A 56 -9.37 -8.27 -6.38
CA ALA A 56 -8.02 -8.42 -6.91
C ALA A 56 -8.02 -8.82 -8.40
N ALA A 57 -8.85 -9.79 -8.79
CA ALA A 57 -8.97 -10.22 -10.18
C ALA A 57 -9.50 -9.09 -11.09
N THR A 58 -10.52 -8.36 -10.63
CA THR A 58 -11.08 -7.21 -11.34
C THR A 58 -10.03 -6.12 -11.56
N LEU A 59 -9.27 -5.79 -10.52
CA LEU A 59 -8.21 -4.79 -10.63
C LEU A 59 -7.11 -5.23 -11.60
N ALA A 60 -6.67 -6.49 -11.53
CA ALA A 60 -5.66 -7.03 -12.42
C ALA A 60 -6.10 -6.98 -13.90
N ALA A 61 -7.35 -7.37 -14.18
CA ALA A 61 -7.92 -7.28 -15.53
C ALA A 61 -7.99 -5.83 -16.02
N ALA A 62 -8.46 -4.90 -15.18
CA ALA A 62 -8.57 -3.49 -15.55
C ALA A 62 -7.20 -2.86 -15.86
N MET A 63 -6.15 -3.22 -15.11
CA MET A 63 -4.78 -2.78 -15.40
C MET A 63 -4.25 -3.37 -16.71
N ALA A 64 -4.52 -4.66 -16.97
CA ALA A 64 -4.07 -5.34 -18.18
C ALA A 64 -4.73 -4.77 -19.47
N GLU A 65 -5.95 -4.24 -19.34
CA GLU A 65 -6.69 -3.61 -20.43
C GLU A 65 -6.40 -2.11 -20.59
N LEU A 66 -5.54 -1.52 -19.74
CA LEU A 66 -5.27 -0.08 -19.77
C LEU A 66 -4.34 0.26 -20.96
N PRO A 67 -4.74 1.15 -21.88
CA PRO A 67 -3.88 1.54 -23.01
C PRO A 67 -2.57 2.19 -22.56
N ASP A 68 -1.50 2.01 -23.35
CA ASP A 68 -0.15 2.49 -23.03
C ASP A 68 -0.12 4.00 -22.72
N GLU A 69 -0.89 4.80 -23.45
CA GLU A 69 -1.01 6.24 -23.23
C GLU A 69 -1.74 6.60 -21.93
N ALA A 70 -2.69 5.78 -21.49
CA ALA A 70 -3.48 6.03 -20.30
C ALA A 70 -2.66 5.88 -19.01
N TRP A 71 -1.55 5.14 -19.03
CA TRP A 71 -0.60 5.09 -17.91
C TRP A 71 0.05 6.45 -17.57
N ARG A 72 0.03 7.41 -18.50
CA ARG A 72 0.49 8.78 -18.28
C ARG A 72 -0.62 9.73 -17.83
N ALA A 73 -1.88 9.31 -17.85
CA ALA A 73 -2.99 10.14 -17.39
C ALA A 73 -2.83 10.49 -15.91
N GLU A 74 -3.11 11.74 -15.57
CA GLU A 74 -3.07 12.21 -14.19
C GLU A 74 -4.31 11.76 -13.43
N VAL A 75 -4.10 11.22 -12.23
CA VAL A 75 -5.14 10.82 -11.29
C VAL A 75 -4.81 11.38 -9.91
N VAL A 76 -5.83 11.54 -9.07
CA VAL A 76 -5.66 12.07 -7.71
C VAL A 76 -5.80 10.95 -6.67
N THR A 77 -4.73 10.74 -5.90
CA THR A 77 -4.71 9.78 -4.79
C THR A 77 -5.63 10.21 -3.64
N ALA A 78 -5.96 9.29 -2.73
CA ALA A 78 -6.75 9.61 -1.54
C ALA A 78 -6.10 10.68 -0.63
N GLN A 79 -4.79 10.93 -0.76
CA GLN A 79 -4.08 12.00 -0.04
C GLN A 79 -4.05 13.34 -0.80
N GLY A 80 -4.75 13.47 -1.92
CA GLY A 80 -4.82 14.70 -2.72
C GLY A 80 -3.61 14.93 -3.62
N ARG A 81 -2.69 13.96 -3.73
CA ARG A 81 -1.57 14.05 -4.68
C ARG A 81 -2.04 13.71 -6.09
N THR A 82 -1.76 14.58 -7.05
CA THR A 82 -1.82 14.30 -8.48
C THR A 82 -0.60 13.48 -8.89
N VAL A 83 -0.84 12.30 -9.46
CA VAL A 83 0.21 11.36 -9.90
C VAL A 83 -0.18 10.76 -11.26
N PRO A 84 0.77 10.31 -12.08
CA PRO A 84 0.42 9.52 -13.26
C PRO A 84 -0.17 8.17 -12.84
N ALA A 85 -1.07 7.62 -13.65
CA ALA A 85 -1.68 6.31 -13.42
C ALA A 85 -0.63 5.17 -13.31
N SER A 86 0.57 5.35 -13.87
CA SER A 86 1.72 4.47 -13.67
C SER A 86 2.19 4.31 -12.21
N GLU A 87 1.76 5.18 -11.28
CA GLU A 87 1.98 4.96 -9.85
C GLU A 87 1.04 3.89 -9.26
N ILE A 88 -0.09 3.59 -9.92
CA ILE A 88 -1.13 2.72 -9.38
C ILE A 88 -0.59 1.31 -8.98
N PRO A 89 0.23 0.61 -9.79
CA PRO A 89 0.80 -0.67 -9.39
C PRO A 89 1.65 -0.58 -8.13
N TRP A 90 2.41 0.51 -7.96
CA TRP A 90 3.17 0.77 -6.74
C TRP A 90 2.24 0.98 -5.54
N MET A 91 1.18 1.78 -5.71
CA MET A 91 0.17 2.01 -4.66
C MET A 91 -0.46 0.70 -4.17
N ARG A 92 -0.80 -0.20 -5.09
CA ARG A 92 -1.39 -1.50 -4.75
C ARG A 92 -0.36 -2.45 -4.12
N SER A 93 0.86 -2.47 -4.63
CA SER A 93 1.92 -3.37 -4.16
C SER A 93 2.27 -3.10 -2.70
N ARG A 94 2.42 -1.83 -2.30
CA ARG A 94 2.73 -1.47 -0.90
C ARG A 94 1.64 -1.91 0.07
N GLU A 95 0.37 -1.73 -0.28
CA GLU A 95 -0.77 -2.15 0.54
C GLU A 95 -0.79 -3.66 0.73
N VAL A 96 -0.67 -4.42 -0.36
CA VAL A 96 -0.72 -5.89 -0.32
C VAL A 96 0.47 -6.45 0.45
N MET A 97 1.69 -6.04 0.15
CA MET A 97 2.88 -6.67 0.73
C MET A 97 3.06 -6.31 2.21
N VAL A 98 2.81 -5.05 2.60
CA VAL A 98 2.89 -4.65 4.02
C VAL A 98 1.79 -5.33 4.83
N HIS A 99 0.55 -5.31 4.36
CA HIS A 99 -0.55 -5.93 5.12
C HIS A 99 -0.56 -7.46 5.06
N ALA A 100 0.10 -8.09 4.08
CA ALA A 100 0.31 -9.53 4.11
C ALA A 100 1.20 -9.95 5.29
N VAL A 101 2.21 -9.13 5.64
CA VAL A 101 2.99 -9.31 6.88
C VAL A 101 2.11 -9.07 8.11
N ASP A 102 1.28 -8.02 8.10
CA ASP A 102 0.38 -7.70 9.22
C ASP A 102 -0.66 -8.82 9.52
N LEU A 103 -0.98 -9.69 8.55
CA LEU A 103 -1.87 -10.84 8.75
C LEU A 103 -1.26 -11.95 9.64
N ALA A 104 0.02 -11.86 9.97
CA ALA A 104 0.70 -12.76 10.91
C ALA A 104 0.57 -14.27 10.56
N THR A 105 0.59 -14.60 9.27
CA THR A 105 0.53 -15.99 8.76
C THR A 105 1.90 -16.69 8.74
N GLY A 106 2.95 -16.01 9.21
CA GLY A 106 4.35 -16.46 9.10
C GLY A 106 5.14 -15.75 8.00
N LEU A 107 4.48 -15.01 7.11
CA LEU A 107 5.16 -14.12 6.15
C LEU A 107 5.77 -12.92 6.87
N THR A 108 7.02 -12.60 6.56
CA THR A 108 7.79 -11.49 7.12
C THR A 108 8.32 -10.57 6.03
N PHE A 109 8.89 -9.42 6.41
CA PHE A 109 9.59 -8.56 5.46
C PHE A 109 10.80 -9.24 4.80
N ALA A 110 11.37 -10.29 5.41
CA ALA A 110 12.48 -11.05 4.83
C ALA A 110 12.04 -11.95 3.66
N ASP A 111 10.74 -12.21 3.55
CA ASP A 111 10.16 -13.01 2.47
C ASP A 111 9.72 -12.15 1.26
N LEU A 112 9.82 -10.82 1.37
CA LEU A 112 9.43 -9.89 0.32
C LEU A 112 10.58 -9.65 -0.67
N PRO A 113 10.28 -9.33 -1.95
CA PRO A 113 11.32 -9.08 -2.94
C PRO A 113 12.25 -7.92 -2.55
N ASP A 114 13.56 -8.12 -2.68
CA ASP A 114 14.57 -7.09 -2.37
C ASP A 114 14.32 -5.75 -3.09
N GLY A 115 13.89 -5.80 -4.35
CA GLY A 115 13.55 -4.61 -5.13
C GLY A 115 12.38 -3.84 -4.53
N PHE A 116 11.38 -4.56 -4.00
CA PHE A 116 10.26 -3.96 -3.28
C PHE A 116 10.71 -3.34 -1.96
N LEU A 117 11.53 -4.04 -1.17
CA LEU A 117 12.08 -3.51 0.09
C LEU A 117 12.80 -2.18 -0.16
N ARG A 118 13.72 -2.13 -1.13
CA ARG A 118 14.44 -0.89 -1.50
C ARG A 118 13.49 0.24 -1.92
N ALA A 119 12.54 -0.05 -2.79
CA ALA A 119 11.55 0.95 -3.24
C ALA A 119 10.69 1.47 -2.07
N LEU A 120 10.31 0.58 -1.15
CA LEU A 120 9.49 0.90 0.02
C LEU A 120 10.25 1.79 1.00
N GLN A 121 11.52 1.49 1.27
CA GLN A 121 12.37 2.32 2.13
C GLN A 121 12.48 3.75 1.59
N GLU A 122 12.70 3.92 0.28
CA GLU A 122 12.76 5.25 -0.35
C GLU A 122 11.42 5.99 -0.28
N ASP A 123 10.30 5.32 -0.57
CA ASP A 123 8.96 5.94 -0.49
C ASP A 123 8.64 6.38 0.95
N ILE A 124 8.94 5.54 1.95
CA ILE A 124 8.70 5.88 3.36
C ILE A 124 9.56 7.08 3.77
N ARG A 125 10.86 7.09 3.47
CA ARG A 125 11.76 8.21 3.78
C ARG A 125 11.31 9.50 3.11
N ALA A 126 10.91 9.43 1.84
CA ALA A 126 10.39 10.57 1.10
C ALA A 126 9.09 11.12 1.74
N ARG A 127 8.16 10.24 2.13
CA ARG A 127 6.85 10.65 2.68
C ARG A 127 6.87 11.11 4.13
N ARG A 128 7.76 10.55 4.96
CA ARG A 128 7.96 11.01 6.34
C ARG A 128 8.78 12.30 6.40
N GLY A 129 9.55 12.59 5.35
CA GLY A 129 10.60 13.61 5.34
C GLY A 129 11.91 12.98 5.78
N ARG A 130 12.96 13.11 4.96
CA ARG A 130 14.24 12.42 5.18
C ARG A 130 14.87 12.78 6.53
N ASP A 131 14.73 14.04 6.95
CA ASP A 131 15.26 14.54 8.23
C ASP A 131 14.43 14.09 9.45
N ALA A 132 13.20 13.59 9.23
CA ALA A 132 12.32 13.11 10.29
C ALA A 132 12.49 11.60 10.57
N VAL A 133 13.36 10.92 9.82
CA VAL A 133 13.61 9.49 9.93
C VAL A 133 15.06 9.29 10.39
N PRO A 134 15.30 8.64 11.54
CA PRO A 134 16.66 8.37 11.98
C PRO A 134 17.44 7.51 10.98
N ASP A 135 18.74 7.76 10.89
CA ASP A 135 19.65 6.84 10.24
C ASP A 135 19.84 5.59 11.10
N VAL A 136 19.57 4.45 10.47
CA VAL A 136 19.56 3.14 11.12
C VAL A 136 20.27 2.10 10.27
N GLU A 137 20.86 1.12 10.93
CA GLU A 137 21.55 0.00 10.33
C GLU A 137 20.85 -1.31 10.70
N GLY A 138 20.85 -2.27 9.79
CA GLY A 138 20.21 -3.58 9.94
C GLY A 138 20.10 -4.31 8.60
N THR A 139 19.46 -5.48 8.59
CA THR A 139 19.14 -6.16 7.33
C THR A 139 18.14 -5.32 6.51
N PRO A 140 18.07 -5.48 5.18
CA PRO A 140 17.06 -4.78 4.38
C PRO A 140 15.62 -5.02 4.89
N ALA A 141 15.33 -6.23 5.37
CA ALA A 141 14.03 -6.57 5.95
C ALA A 141 13.78 -5.83 7.26
N ASP A 142 14.72 -5.86 8.20
CA ASP A 142 14.62 -5.18 9.49
C ASP A 142 14.47 -3.66 9.34
N VAL A 143 15.31 -3.05 8.49
CA VAL A 143 15.23 -1.60 8.20
C VAL A 143 13.87 -1.26 7.59
N THR A 144 13.35 -2.08 6.67
CA THR A 144 12.04 -1.84 6.06
C THR A 144 10.91 -1.96 7.09
N ALA A 145 10.93 -3.00 7.93
CA ALA A 145 9.96 -3.19 9.00
C ALA A 145 9.95 -2.01 9.97
N TYR A 146 11.13 -1.56 10.41
CA TYR A 146 11.28 -0.38 11.27
C TYR A 146 10.72 0.89 10.62
N LEU A 147 11.11 1.18 9.37
CA LEU A 147 10.63 2.35 8.63
C LEU A 147 9.10 2.33 8.46
N ALA A 148 8.53 1.15 8.23
CA ALA A 148 7.09 0.94 8.17
C ALA A 148 6.40 1.06 9.55
N GLY A 149 7.13 1.23 10.64
CA GLY A 149 6.57 1.29 12.00
C GLY A 149 6.08 -0.07 12.50
N ARG A 150 6.67 -1.16 12.02
CA ARG A 150 6.44 -2.54 12.48
C ARG A 150 7.60 -2.99 13.38
N PRO A 151 7.41 -4.02 14.23
CA PRO A 151 8.49 -4.59 15.02
C PRO A 151 9.64 -5.07 14.14
N ALA A 152 10.88 -4.73 14.52
CA ALA A 152 12.11 -5.16 13.86
C ALA A 152 13.12 -5.55 14.94
N ALA A 153 13.77 -6.71 14.79
CA ALA A 153 14.66 -7.26 15.82
C ALA A 153 16.12 -6.85 15.62
N GLY A 154 16.51 -6.52 14.38
CA GLY A 154 17.89 -6.28 13.99
C GLY A 154 18.24 -4.84 13.62
N VAL A 155 17.53 -3.83 14.16
CA VAL A 155 17.78 -2.42 13.82
C VAL A 155 18.50 -1.67 14.93
N THR A 156 19.56 -0.97 14.57
CA THR A 156 20.32 -0.08 15.47
C THR A 156 20.40 1.32 14.91
N ALA A 157 20.43 2.33 15.77
CA ALA A 157 20.71 3.71 15.35
C ALA A 157 22.18 3.87 14.96
N ALA A 158 22.50 4.79 14.03
CA ALA A 158 23.88 5.04 13.58
C ALA A 158 24.87 5.42 14.71
N GLY A 159 24.37 5.93 15.84
CA GLY A 159 25.17 6.21 17.05
C GLY A 159 25.27 5.05 18.05
N GLY A 160 24.76 3.87 17.70
CA GLY A 160 24.55 2.73 18.59
C GLY A 160 23.24 2.79 19.37
N GLY A 161 22.76 1.63 19.83
CA GLY A 161 21.52 1.50 20.60
C GLY A 161 20.25 1.36 19.75
N LEU A 162 19.10 1.30 20.43
CA LEU A 162 17.79 1.15 19.77
C LEU A 162 17.31 2.49 19.20
N PRO A 163 16.86 2.54 17.94
CA PRO A 163 16.29 3.76 17.38
C PRO A 163 14.92 4.08 18.00
N PRO A 164 14.47 5.35 17.98
CA PRO A 164 13.14 5.70 18.45
C PRO A 164 12.07 5.03 17.58
N ALA A 165 10.97 4.61 18.20
CA ALA A 165 9.85 3.99 17.48
C ALA A 165 9.21 4.97 16.49
N LEU A 166 8.90 4.48 15.29
CA LEU A 166 8.14 5.22 14.29
C LEU A 166 6.67 4.79 14.35
N PRO A 167 5.70 5.71 14.16
CA PRO A 167 4.30 5.35 14.08
C PRO A 167 4.06 4.46 12.84
N PRO A 168 3.01 3.61 12.82
CA PRO A 168 2.69 2.80 11.66
C PRO A 168 2.58 3.63 10.38
N TRP A 169 3.07 3.08 9.27
CA TRP A 169 2.93 3.64 7.92
C TRP A 169 2.04 2.74 7.08
N LEU A 170 0.97 3.30 6.49
CA LEU A 170 -0.22 2.58 6.01
C LEU A 170 -1.04 1.94 7.14
#